data_AF-A0A373CFV5-F1
#
_entry.id   AF-A0A373CFV5-F1
#
_cell.length_a   1.000
_cell.length_b   1.000
_cell.length_c   1.000
_cell.angle_alpha   90.00
_cell.angle_beta   90.00
_cell.angle_gamma   90.00
#
_symmetry.space_group_name_H-M   'P 1'
#
loop_
_entity.id
_entity.type
_entity.pdbx_description
1 polymer ?
#
loop_
_entity_poly.entity_id
_entity_poly.type
_entity_poly.pdbx_seq_one_letter_code
_entity_poly.pdbx_strand_id
1 'polypeptide(L)'
;MSENPANGIKDVMWSFLMDKGQKENIPELKASVYRLIQMTTQKTAGQRDKATHIPWETLDMEIMRIVIEATALVLSGRLDELEKEE
;
A
#
# COMPACT_ATOMS: atom_id res chain seq x y z
N MET A 1 -16.67 -22.66 14.06
CA MET A 1 -16.53 -21.23 13.73
C MET A 1 -16.47 -21.15 12.21
N SER A 2 -17.25 -20.28 11.57
CA SER A 2 -17.12 -20.05 10.13
C SER A 2 -15.85 -19.25 9.88
N GLU A 3 -14.92 -19.76 9.08
CA GLU A 3 -13.73 -18.99 8.70
C GLU A 3 -14.13 -17.71 7.98
N ASN A 4 -13.49 -16.60 8.34
CA ASN A 4 -13.69 -15.33 7.66
C ASN A 4 -13.01 -15.40 6.28
N PRO A 5 -13.74 -15.21 5.16
CA PRO A 5 -13.18 -15.22 3.81
C PRO A 5 -11.99 -14.27 3.61
N ALA A 6 -11.92 -13.18 4.40
CA ALA A 6 -10.80 -12.24 4.37
C ALA A 6 -9.46 -12.86 4.79
N ASN A 7 -9.48 -13.91 5.62
CA ASN A 7 -8.26 -14.60 6.05
C ASN A 7 -7.64 -15.38 4.88
N GLY A 8 -8.45 -16.07 4.08
CA GLY A 8 -7.96 -16.78 2.89
C GLY A 8 -7.35 -15.85 1.84
N ILE A 9 -7.90 -14.65 1.66
CA ILE A 9 -7.34 -13.64 0.74
C ILE A 9 -5.96 -13.16 1.22
N LYS A 10 -5.79 -12.94 2.53
CA LYS A 10 -4.51 -12.55 3.12
C LYS A 10 -3.46 -13.65 2.92
N ASP A 11 -3.81 -14.90 3.15
CA ASP A 11 -2.89 -16.02 3.00
C ASP A 11 -2.44 -16.21 1.54
N VAL A 12 -3.37 -16.05 0.58
CA VAL A 12 -3.04 -16.09 -0.86
C VAL A 12 -2.14 -14.92 -1.24
N MET A 13 -2.41 -13.71 -0.75
CA MET A 13 -1.58 -12.53 -0.99
C MET A 13 -0.17 -12.70 -0.44
N TRP A 14 -0.03 -13.23 0.79
CA TRP A 14 1.28 -13.51 1.37
C TRP A 14 2.01 -14.61 0.63
N SER A 15 1.31 -15.67 0.20
CA SER A 15 1.90 -16.73 -0.60
C SER A 15 2.43 -16.19 -1.93
N PHE A 16 1.68 -15.30 -2.60
CA PHE A 16 2.11 -14.64 -3.84
C PHE A 16 3.35 -13.75 -3.65
N LEU A 17 3.43 -13.02 -2.55
CA LEU A 17 4.62 -12.22 -2.23
C LEU A 17 5.84 -13.11 -1.95
N MET A 18 5.64 -14.23 -1.25
CA MET A 18 6.73 -15.14 -0.83
C MET A 18 7.28 -16.02 -1.96
N ASP A 19 6.55 -16.19 -3.07
CA ASP A 19 7.00 -17.01 -4.22
C ASP A 19 8.19 -16.40 -4.98
N LYS A 20 8.57 -15.15 -4.65
CA LYS A 20 9.64 -14.35 -5.27
C LYS A 20 9.41 -14.14 -6.78
N GLY A 21 10.03 -13.10 -7.36
CA GLY A 21 9.81 -12.72 -8.76
C GLY A 21 8.75 -11.63 -8.98
N GLN A 22 8.24 -11.03 -7.90
CA GLN A 22 7.50 -9.77 -7.95
C GLN A 22 8.42 -8.68 -8.52
N LYS A 23 7.92 -7.90 -9.48
CA LYS A 23 8.59 -6.67 -9.93
C LYS A 23 8.09 -5.51 -9.08
N GLU A 24 9.01 -4.70 -8.57
CA GLU A 24 8.64 -3.53 -7.79
C GLU A 24 7.86 -2.50 -8.62
N ASN A 25 6.88 -1.86 -7.98
CA ASN A 25 6.17 -0.73 -8.55
C ASN A 25 6.39 0.52 -7.69
N ILE A 26 7.61 1.07 -7.77
CA ILE A 26 8.00 2.28 -7.04
C ILE A 26 7.04 3.46 -7.29
N PRO A 27 6.58 3.74 -8.53
CA PRO A 27 5.59 4.80 -8.76
C PRO A 27 4.31 4.62 -7.94
N GLU A 28 3.78 3.39 -7.87
CA GLU A 28 2.57 3.13 -7.10
C GLU A 28 2.81 3.17 -5.60
N LEU A 29 3.95 2.67 -5.11
CA LEU A 29 4.34 2.82 -3.72
C LEU A 29 4.32 4.29 -3.30
N LYS A 30 4.94 5.17 -4.09
CA LYS A 30 4.95 6.62 -3.84
C LYS A 30 3.54 7.21 -3.90
N ALA A 31 2.74 6.83 -4.89
CA ALA A 31 1.37 7.33 -5.02
C ALA A 31 0.51 6.95 -3.81
N SER A 32 0.61 5.71 -3.34
CA SER A 32 -0.11 5.20 -2.17
C SER A 32 0.32 5.94 -0.89
N VAL A 33 1.62 6.18 -0.70
CA VAL A 33 2.14 6.98 0.42
C VAL A 33 1.60 8.42 0.37
N TYR A 34 1.61 9.07 -0.80
CA TYR A 34 1.06 10.43 -0.92
C TYR A 34 -0.44 10.49 -0.68
N ARG A 35 -1.21 9.47 -1.09
CA ARG A 35 -2.63 9.35 -0.75
C ARG A 35 -2.82 9.22 0.75
N LEU A 36 -2.04 8.40 1.45
CA LEU A 36 -2.10 8.28 2.90
C LEU A 36 -1.75 9.60 3.61
N ILE A 37 -0.71 10.31 3.16
CA ILE A 37 -0.36 11.64 3.69
C ILE A 37 -1.54 12.61 3.49
N GLN A 38 -2.14 12.64 2.31
CA GLN A 38 -3.30 13.49 2.03
C GLN A 38 -4.49 13.11 2.90
N MET A 39 -4.81 11.83 3.06
CA MET A 39 -5.88 11.34 3.93
C MET A 39 -5.71 11.76 5.38
N THR A 40 -4.48 11.74 5.89
CA THR A 40 -4.18 12.06 7.29
C THR A 40 -4.03 13.56 7.56
N THR A 41 -3.81 14.38 6.51
CA THR A 41 -3.61 15.83 6.63
C THR A 41 -4.77 16.66 6.06
N GLN A 42 -5.71 16.05 5.34
CA GLN A 42 -6.89 16.73 4.81
C GLN A 42 -7.75 17.29 5.94
N LYS A 43 -8.12 18.57 5.82
CA LYS A 43 -9.01 19.23 6.78
C LYS A 43 -10.45 18.79 6.52
N THR A 44 -10.99 17.94 7.40
CA THR A 44 -12.36 17.40 7.36
C THR A 44 -13.37 18.29 8.09
N ALA A 45 -12.92 19.20 8.96
CA ALA A 45 -13.81 20.03 9.76
C ALA A 45 -14.36 21.23 8.98
N GLY A 46 -15.64 21.16 8.59
CA GLY A 46 -16.49 22.31 8.28
C GLY A 46 -16.34 22.95 6.90
N GLN A 47 -15.55 22.40 5.98
CA GLN A 47 -15.55 22.85 4.58
C GLN A 47 -16.08 21.74 3.66
N ARG A 48 -17.05 22.14 2.82
CA ARG A 48 -17.65 21.32 1.75
C ARG A 48 -16.61 20.48 1.03
N ASP A 49 -16.96 19.22 0.78
CA ASP A 49 -16.25 18.24 -0.05
C ASP A 49 -15.51 18.92 -1.20
N LYS A 50 -14.21 19.16 -1.00
CA LYS A 50 -13.34 19.50 -2.13
C LYS A 50 -13.22 18.23 -2.95
N ALA A 51 -13.29 18.34 -4.27
CA ALA A 51 -13.20 17.21 -5.22
C ALA A 51 -11.90 16.37 -5.08
N THR A 52 -10.97 16.79 -4.22
CA THR A 52 -9.71 16.14 -3.90
C THR A 52 -9.73 15.43 -2.54
N HIS A 53 -10.87 15.28 -1.87
CA HIS A 53 -10.92 14.56 -0.60
C HIS A 53 -10.84 13.05 -0.83
N ILE A 54 -10.05 12.35 -0.02
CA ILE A 54 -9.95 10.89 -0.09
C ILE A 54 -10.81 10.30 1.06
N PRO A 55 -11.79 9.43 0.76
CA PRO A 55 -12.67 8.85 1.79
C PRO A 55 -11.89 8.04 2.84
N TRP A 56 -12.24 8.16 4.12
CA TRP A 56 -11.59 7.40 5.19
C TRP A 56 -11.82 5.90 5.10
N GLU A 57 -12.90 5.49 4.45
CA GLU A 57 -13.30 4.10 4.22
C GLU A 57 -12.28 3.33 3.36
N THR A 58 -11.42 4.04 2.61
CA THR A 58 -10.36 3.41 1.80
C THR A 58 -9.02 3.32 2.55
N LEU A 59 -8.94 3.75 3.82
CA LEU A 59 -7.68 3.80 4.57
C LEU A 59 -7.02 2.42 4.66
N ASP A 60 -7.78 1.39 5.03
CA ASP A 60 -7.25 0.04 5.18
C ASP A 60 -6.70 -0.50 3.85
N MET A 61 -7.31 -0.12 2.72
CA MET A 61 -6.85 -0.48 1.39
C MET A 61 -5.52 0.19 1.05
N GLU A 62 -5.38 1.49 1.31
CA GLU A 62 -4.13 2.21 1.05
C GLU A 62 -2.98 1.72 1.94
N ILE A 63 -3.26 1.42 3.22
CA ILE A 63 -2.27 0.82 4.12
C ILE A 63 -1.81 -0.55 3.59
N MET A 64 -2.75 -1.42 3.22
CA MET A 64 -2.41 -2.73 2.67
C MET A 64 -1.64 -2.61 1.35
N ARG A 65 -1.99 -1.64 0.49
CA ARG A 65 -1.28 -1.39 -0.77
C ARG A 65 0.16 -0.98 -0.51
N ILE A 66 0.41 -0.08 0.44
CA ILE A 66 1.78 0.29 0.86
C ILE A 66 2.56 -0.94 1.34
N VAL A 67 1.96 -1.77 2.19
CA VAL A 67 2.62 -2.99 2.71
C VAL A 67 3.00 -3.94 1.58
N ILE A 68 2.10 -4.18 0.63
CA ILE A 68 2.34 -5.06 -0.53
C ILE A 68 3.48 -4.51 -1.40
N GLU A 69 3.39 -3.25 -1.81
CA GLU A 69 4.36 -2.64 -2.73
C GLU A 69 5.74 -2.48 -2.08
N ALA A 70 5.80 -2.16 -0.79
CA ALA A 70 7.05 -2.12 -0.03
C ALA A 70 7.66 -3.51 0.11
N THR A 71 6.84 -4.53 0.37
CA THR A 71 7.32 -5.92 0.43
C THR A 71 7.87 -6.37 -0.93
N ALA A 72 7.17 -6.05 -2.03
CA ALA A 72 7.63 -6.34 -3.39
C ALA A 72 8.97 -5.64 -3.69
N LEU A 73 9.14 -4.38 -3.29
CA LEU A 73 10.39 -3.62 -3.45
C LEU A 73 11.58 -4.26 -2.73
N VAL A 74 11.38 -4.74 -1.50
CA VAL A 74 12.42 -5.45 -0.74
C VAL A 74 12.73 -6.79 -1.39
N LEU A 75 11.71 -7.58 -1.72
CA LEU A 75 11.89 -8.92 -2.27
C LEU A 75 12.43 -8.94 -3.70
N SER A 76 12.26 -7.86 -4.48
CA SER A 76 12.85 -7.75 -5.81
C SER A 76 14.35 -7.49 -5.79
N GLY A 77 14.91 -7.09 -4.64
CA GLY A 77 16.32 -6.71 -4.49
C GLY A 77 16.65 -5.32 -5.06
N ARG A 78 15.68 -4.63 -5.67
CA ARG A 78 15.89 -3.28 -6.23
C ARG A 78 16.26 -2.25 -5.16
N LEU A 79 15.76 -2.41 -3.94
CA LEU A 79 16.13 -1.53 -2.83
C LEU A 79 17.63 -1.63 -2.51
N ASP A 80 18.18 -2.85 -2.46
CA ASP A 80 19.61 -3.08 -2.20
C ASP A 80 20.52 -2.50 -3.30
N GLU A 81 20.02 -2.39 -4.53
CA GLU A 81 20.74 -1.73 -5.64
C GLU A 81 20.77 -0.21 -5.44
N LEU A 82 19.63 0.40 -5.09
CA LEU A 82 19.51 1.84 -4.86
C LEU A 82 20.36 2.30 -3.66
N GLU A 83 20.43 1.50 -2.59
CA GLU A 83 21.26 1.81 -1.41
C GLU A 83 22.77 1.77 -1.69
N LYS A 84 23.21 1.08 -2.75
CA LYS A 84 24.64 1.02 -3.15
C LYS A 84 25.05 2.12 -4.11
N GLU A 85 24.09 2.86 -4.67
CA GLU A 85 24.33 4.00 -5.57
C GLU A 85 24.52 5.33 -4.80
N GLU A 86 24.31 5.35 -3.47
CA GLU A 86 24.63 6.46 -2.54
C GLU A 86 26.03 6.32 -1.90
#